data_AF-A0A2A5G745-F1
#
_entry.id   AF-A0A2A5G745-F1
#
_cell.length_a   1.000
_cell.length_b   1.000
_cell.length_c   1.000
_cell.angle_alpha   90.00
_cell.angle_beta   90.00
_cell.angle_gamma   90.00
#
_symmetry.space_group_name_H-M   'P 1'
#
loop_
_entity.id
_entity.type
_entity.pdbx_description
1 polymer ?
#
loop_
_entity_poly.entity_id
_entity_poly.type
_entity_poly.pdbx_seq_one_letter_code
_entity_poly.pdbx_strand_id
1 'polypeptide(L)'
;MPLPTKTWTVPVAAQQDPAVPITSSWGNNVKNNEQFLMEWLGADFLADAAQNHNHDGVNSAKVDVLQGLMPNGSFQQISAGLPIGWEATEFIGGTVASSTAVNKHGDTVLAITSTILANGGGQLLQDEFKAVTDNKRYGFEIYRWASVGNVSCSCELIWYDASKSQISSTVLFLDASTSLVASLHSATVTSPANARFVRVLITGGLPAQGTAVGTVYFDGGRVVETLPNNVVNGAAIEANAITVSKIANNAVGASQIAAGAVHTSELNTVISYDSVTAVTKTVILAASDYIFQVRHRRTAGTQPVDFFYSDWVSQTTAFRTLVGHGGRPTNTFTGLTASTSQVSWRYVSTSPPHNTGDGDIPVFIYLSVDRANKKITGVNLSPDPIWLHAGPTNNMPDGYNKDGHAYQEKRILPDNYNALDYIDKLAALRESVKTKVLITEKQKHFDMDDVPHPWLQDNRMASGVEVVAMLDPVCQLTRDLAELHYAGEDVASLLMSDKYIKINNKPLNRKLPKSLLIIDGMWKLTGG
;
A
#
# COMPACT_ATOMS: atom_id res chain seq x y z
N MET A 1 28.17 13.97 -46.13
CA MET A 1 29.05 13.58 -45.00
C MET A 1 30.49 13.58 -45.50
N PRO A 2 31.46 14.11 -44.74
CA PRO A 2 32.87 13.97 -45.10
C PRO A 2 33.24 12.49 -45.09
N LEU A 3 34.06 12.07 -46.06
CA LEU A 3 34.55 10.69 -46.17
C LEU A 3 35.37 10.33 -44.91
N PRO A 4 35.26 9.10 -44.38
CA PRO A 4 36.05 8.67 -43.24
C PRO A 4 37.54 8.78 -43.56
N THR A 5 38.30 9.50 -42.73
CA THR A 5 39.73 9.78 -42.94
C THR A 5 40.66 8.66 -42.47
N LYS A 6 40.12 7.57 -41.93
CA LYS A 6 40.90 6.41 -41.49
C LYS A 6 40.74 5.25 -42.47
N THR A 7 41.86 4.82 -43.04
CA THR A 7 41.95 3.63 -43.88
C THR A 7 41.75 2.39 -43.02
N TRP A 8 40.74 1.58 -43.32
CA TRP A 8 40.50 0.31 -42.62
C TRP A 8 41.65 -0.66 -42.91
N THR A 9 42.41 -0.99 -41.88
CA THR A 9 43.47 -1.99 -41.98
C THR A 9 42.83 -3.33 -41.68
N VAL A 10 42.82 -4.25 -42.66
CA VAL A 10 42.28 -5.60 -42.47
C VAL A 10 43.14 -6.29 -41.41
N PRO A 11 42.58 -6.72 -40.26
CA PRO A 11 43.33 -7.49 -39.28
C PRO A 11 43.87 -8.74 -39.98
N VAL A 12 45.17 -9.00 -39.84
CA VAL A 12 45.76 -10.26 -40.33
C VAL A 12 45.12 -11.43 -39.58
N ALA A 13 44.95 -12.59 -40.24
CA ALA A 13 44.23 -13.74 -39.67
C ALA A 13 44.70 -14.16 -38.26
N ALA A 14 45.95 -13.86 -37.90
CA ALA A 14 46.51 -14.11 -36.55
C ALA A 14 45.96 -13.18 -35.45
N GLN A 15 45.26 -12.10 -35.79
CA GLN A 15 44.63 -11.15 -34.87
C GLN A 15 43.11 -11.37 -34.73
N GLN A 16 42.55 -12.31 -35.49
CA GLN A 16 41.15 -12.70 -35.34
C GLN A 16 41.05 -13.76 -34.24
N ASP A 17 40.19 -13.52 -33.24
CA ASP A 17 39.88 -14.52 -32.23
C ASP A 17 39.23 -15.73 -32.93
N PRO A 18 39.83 -16.94 -32.83
CA PRO A 18 39.34 -18.13 -33.53
C PRO A 18 37.93 -18.56 -33.09
N ALA A 19 37.41 -18.04 -31.98
CA ALA A 19 36.04 -18.29 -31.52
C ALA A 19 35.01 -17.34 -32.15
N VAL A 20 35.43 -16.30 -32.85
CA VAL A 20 34.52 -15.35 -33.49
C VAL A 20 33.99 -15.97 -34.78
N PRO A 21 32.65 -16.10 -34.96
CA PRO A 21 32.05 -16.76 -36.13
C PRO A 21 32.17 -15.95 -37.44
N ILE A 22 33.06 -14.96 -37.48
CA ILE A 22 33.31 -14.13 -38.66
C ILE A 22 34.20 -14.92 -39.62
N THR A 23 33.58 -15.49 -40.64
CA THR A 23 34.33 -15.99 -41.80
C THR A 23 34.99 -14.81 -42.53
N SER A 24 36.13 -15.06 -43.19
CA SER A 24 36.84 -14.04 -43.99
C SER A 24 35.97 -13.44 -45.11
N SER A 25 34.97 -14.20 -45.58
CA SER A 25 33.92 -13.75 -46.50
C SER A 25 33.05 -12.64 -45.89
N TRP A 26 32.57 -12.82 -44.66
CA TRP A 26 31.71 -11.84 -43.99
C TRP A 26 32.42 -10.51 -43.70
N GLY A 27 33.67 -10.58 -43.24
CA GLY A 27 34.49 -9.38 -43.02
C GLY A 27 34.69 -8.54 -44.29
N ASN A 28 34.69 -9.19 -45.46
CA ASN A 28 34.72 -8.50 -46.75
C ASN A 28 33.35 -7.95 -47.17
N ASN A 29 32.25 -8.65 -46.88
CA ASN A 29 30.90 -8.18 -47.23
C ASN A 29 30.49 -6.95 -46.42
N VAL A 30 30.80 -6.91 -45.11
CA VAL A 30 30.57 -5.71 -44.28
C VAL A 30 31.46 -4.55 -44.75
N LYS A 31 32.72 -4.84 -45.13
CA LYS A 31 33.65 -3.84 -45.69
C LYS A 31 33.16 -3.25 -47.02
N ASN A 32 32.58 -4.08 -47.88
CA ASN A 32 32.06 -3.66 -49.19
C ASN A 32 30.66 -3.04 -49.10
N ASN A 33 30.10 -2.93 -47.90
CA ASN A 33 28.74 -2.44 -47.66
C ASN A 33 27.67 -3.33 -48.32
N GLU A 34 27.99 -4.62 -48.49
CA GLU A 34 27.12 -5.65 -49.07
C GLU A 34 26.25 -6.34 -48.01
N GLN A 35 26.60 -6.19 -46.72
CA GLN A 35 25.78 -6.55 -45.56
C GLN A 35 25.89 -5.46 -44.49
N PHE A 36 24.75 -4.95 -44.01
CA PHE A 36 24.75 -3.96 -42.93
C PHE A 36 24.88 -4.64 -41.57
N LEU A 37 25.66 -4.04 -40.66
CA LEU A 37 25.87 -4.56 -39.30
C LEU A 37 24.54 -4.79 -38.55
N MET A 38 23.54 -3.96 -38.84
CA MET A 38 22.20 -4.02 -38.27
C MET A 38 21.37 -5.23 -38.77
N GLU A 39 21.64 -5.73 -39.97
CA GLU A 39 21.03 -6.99 -40.49
C GLU A 39 21.62 -8.23 -39.80
N TRP A 40 22.87 -8.13 -39.32
CA TRP A 40 23.55 -9.25 -38.65
C TRP A 40 23.27 -9.30 -37.15
N LEU A 41 23.24 -8.15 -36.47
CA LEU A 41 22.88 -8.06 -35.05
C LEU A 41 21.37 -8.25 -34.81
N GLY A 42 20.56 -8.22 -35.88
CA GLY A 42 19.12 -8.39 -35.79
C GLY A 42 18.44 -7.26 -35.01
N ALA A 43 17.24 -7.55 -34.47
CA ALA A 43 16.47 -6.61 -33.65
C ALA A 43 17.15 -6.26 -32.31
N ASP A 44 18.22 -6.96 -31.95
CA ASP A 44 18.93 -6.82 -30.67
C ASP A 44 19.82 -5.56 -30.60
N PHE A 45 19.94 -4.82 -31.70
CA PHE A 45 20.64 -3.53 -31.75
C PHE A 45 19.81 -2.34 -31.19
N LEU A 46 18.52 -2.54 -30.91
CA LEU A 46 17.66 -1.51 -30.34
C LEU A 46 17.91 -1.39 -28.83
N ALA A 47 17.93 -0.16 -28.30
CA ALA A 47 18.28 0.15 -26.92
C ALA A 47 17.43 -0.54 -25.83
N ASP A 48 16.30 -1.14 -26.23
CA ASP A 48 15.33 -1.80 -25.35
C ASP A 48 15.17 -3.31 -25.65
N ALA A 49 15.95 -3.87 -26.58
CA ALA A 49 15.90 -5.30 -26.87
C ALA A 49 16.66 -6.10 -25.81
N ALA A 50 16.13 -7.27 -25.45
CA ALA A 50 16.76 -8.15 -24.46
C ALA A 50 18.11 -8.65 -24.98
N GLN A 51 19.20 -8.17 -24.38
CA GLN A 51 20.57 -8.50 -24.78
C GLN A 51 20.83 -10.01 -24.62
N ASN A 52 20.92 -10.74 -25.74
CA ASN A 52 21.08 -12.20 -25.76
C ASN A 52 22.55 -12.68 -25.86
N HIS A 53 23.50 -11.75 -25.90
CA HIS A 53 24.95 -12.02 -25.85
C HIS A 53 25.69 -10.82 -25.21
N ASN A 54 26.78 -11.08 -24.47
CA ASN A 54 27.60 -10.00 -23.91
C ASN A 54 28.66 -9.62 -24.96
N HIS A 55 28.94 -8.33 -25.05
CA HIS A 55 30.10 -7.81 -25.77
C HIS A 55 30.79 -6.83 -24.83
N ASP A 56 31.68 -7.33 -23.97
CA ASP A 56 32.48 -6.52 -23.06
C ASP A 56 33.74 -5.92 -23.73
N GLY A 57 33.92 -6.16 -25.03
CA GLY A 57 35.06 -5.71 -25.81
C GLY A 57 36.32 -6.58 -25.65
N VAL A 58 36.24 -7.69 -24.89
CA VAL A 58 37.33 -8.65 -24.68
C VAL A 58 36.96 -10.03 -25.22
N ASN A 59 35.70 -10.45 -25.09
CA ASN A 59 35.19 -11.69 -25.68
C ASN A 59 33.68 -11.58 -25.99
N SER A 60 33.19 -12.52 -26.80
CA SER A 60 31.75 -12.69 -27.08
C SER A 60 31.26 -13.87 -26.26
N ALA A 61 31.02 -13.67 -24.96
CA ALA A 61 30.50 -14.75 -24.14
C ALA A 61 28.98 -14.88 -24.38
N LYS A 62 28.54 -16.10 -24.72
CA LYS A 62 27.11 -16.43 -24.79
C LYS A 62 26.48 -16.05 -23.45
N VAL A 63 25.50 -15.15 -23.45
CA VAL A 63 24.69 -14.93 -22.25
C VAL A 63 23.83 -16.18 -22.15
N ASP A 64 23.93 -16.90 -21.03
CA ASP A 64 23.01 -17.99 -20.72
C ASP A 64 21.60 -17.39 -20.57
N VAL A 65 20.88 -17.22 -21.69
CA VAL A 65 19.51 -16.68 -21.73
C VAL A 65 18.52 -17.66 -21.05
N LEU A 66 18.98 -18.84 -20.65
CA LEU A 66 18.22 -19.79 -19.87
C LEU A 66 18.72 -19.75 -18.42
N GLN A 67 18.05 -18.94 -17.59
CA GLN A 67 18.35 -18.68 -16.16
C GLN A 67 18.18 -19.91 -15.22
N GLY A 68 18.38 -21.12 -15.72
CA GLY A 68 18.31 -22.36 -14.94
C GLY A 68 19.67 -23.03 -14.79
N LEU A 69 19.85 -23.81 -13.72
CA LEU A 69 21.04 -24.64 -13.49
C LEU A 69 21.09 -25.89 -14.40
N MET A 70 20.13 -26.06 -15.31
CA MET A 70 20.03 -27.16 -16.27
C MET A 70 19.96 -26.57 -17.70
N PRO A 71 21.11 -26.26 -18.33
CA PRO A 71 21.16 -25.69 -19.66
C PRO A 71 20.62 -26.69 -20.68
N ASN A 72 19.90 -26.19 -21.69
CA ASN A 72 19.27 -27.02 -22.71
C ASN A 72 18.42 -28.18 -22.12
N GLY A 73 17.75 -27.96 -20.97
CA GLY A 73 16.92 -28.99 -20.34
C GLY A 73 15.65 -29.34 -21.13
N SER A 74 15.27 -28.53 -22.13
CA SER A 74 14.27 -28.89 -23.15
C SER A 74 14.86 -29.69 -24.32
N PHE A 75 16.17 -29.94 -24.35
CA PHE A 75 16.87 -30.75 -25.35
C PHE A 75 16.65 -30.32 -26.81
N GLN A 76 16.49 -29.02 -27.05
CA GLN A 76 16.21 -28.44 -28.39
C GLN A 76 17.47 -28.20 -29.21
N GLN A 77 18.60 -28.02 -28.55
CA GLN A 77 19.87 -27.78 -29.21
C GLN A 77 20.61 -29.12 -29.33
N ILE A 78 20.76 -29.61 -30.56
CA ILE A 78 21.36 -30.92 -30.86
C ILE A 78 22.66 -30.73 -31.66
N SER A 79 23.70 -31.49 -31.33
CA SER A 79 24.93 -31.62 -32.11
C SER A 79 25.33 -33.09 -32.17
N ALA A 80 25.64 -33.60 -33.37
CA ALA A 80 25.97 -35.02 -33.59
C ALA A 80 24.93 -36.02 -33.02
N GLY A 81 23.64 -35.65 -33.02
CA GLY A 81 22.55 -36.49 -32.52
C GLY A 81 22.34 -36.48 -31.01
N LEU A 82 23.14 -35.70 -30.28
CA LEU A 82 23.06 -35.55 -28.82
C LEU A 82 22.71 -34.11 -28.42
N PRO A 83 22.02 -33.90 -27.28
CA PRO A 83 21.80 -32.57 -26.74
C PRO A 83 23.12 -31.85 -26.43
N ILE A 84 23.28 -30.61 -26.90
CA ILE A 84 24.41 -29.75 -26.56
C ILE A 84 24.38 -29.45 -25.05
N GLY A 85 25.54 -29.49 -24.38
CA GLY A 85 25.64 -29.28 -22.93
C GLY A 85 25.58 -30.56 -22.09
N TRP A 86 25.70 -31.72 -22.75
CA TRP A 86 25.47 -33.03 -22.13
C TRP A 86 26.45 -34.10 -22.65
N GLU A 87 26.96 -34.91 -21.73
CA GLU A 87 27.81 -36.08 -21.96
C GLU A 87 26.94 -37.34 -21.90
N ALA A 88 26.84 -38.06 -23.01
CA ALA A 88 26.12 -39.34 -23.07
C ALA A 88 27.06 -40.51 -22.75
N THR A 89 26.59 -41.45 -21.94
CA THR A 89 27.22 -42.76 -21.76
C THR A 89 26.17 -43.85 -22.01
N GLU A 90 26.32 -44.55 -23.13
CA GLU A 90 25.45 -45.67 -23.48
C GLU A 90 25.88 -46.92 -22.71
N PHE A 91 24.90 -47.67 -22.20
CA PHE A 91 25.18 -48.99 -21.64
C PHE A 91 25.19 -50.06 -22.73
N ILE A 92 25.73 -51.24 -22.44
CA ILE A 92 25.79 -52.33 -23.42
C ILE A 92 24.37 -52.71 -23.85
N GLY A 93 24.05 -52.51 -25.13
CA GLY A 93 22.71 -52.74 -25.69
C GLY A 93 21.74 -51.59 -25.45
N GLY A 94 22.22 -50.40 -25.11
CA GLY A 94 21.41 -49.21 -25.03
C GLY A 94 21.84 -48.13 -26.01
N THR A 95 21.01 -47.11 -26.18
CA THR A 95 21.29 -45.93 -27.02
C THR A 95 20.80 -44.67 -26.34
N VAL A 96 21.50 -43.56 -26.56
CA VAL A 96 21.11 -42.21 -26.12
C VAL A 96 21.04 -41.31 -27.35
N ALA A 97 19.86 -40.77 -27.65
CA ALA A 97 19.66 -39.95 -28.86
C ALA A 97 18.59 -38.87 -28.63
N SER A 98 18.57 -37.86 -29.51
CA SER A 98 17.41 -36.97 -29.64
C SER A 98 16.31 -37.61 -30.50
N SER A 99 15.04 -37.37 -30.17
CA SER A 99 13.88 -37.78 -30.96
C SER A 99 12.98 -36.59 -31.30
N THR A 100 12.38 -36.58 -32.49
CA THR A 100 11.39 -35.57 -32.92
C THR A 100 9.96 -36.13 -32.93
N ALA A 101 9.78 -37.42 -32.63
CA ALA A 101 8.51 -38.11 -32.86
C ALA A 101 7.48 -37.96 -31.72
N VAL A 102 7.94 -37.58 -30.52
CA VAL A 102 7.15 -37.65 -29.27
C VAL A 102 7.41 -36.47 -28.33
N ASN A 103 7.81 -35.32 -28.84
CA ASN A 103 8.10 -34.10 -28.09
C ASN A 103 6.92 -33.59 -27.22
N LYS A 104 7.24 -32.92 -26.11
CA LYS A 104 6.26 -32.21 -25.25
C LYS A 104 6.48 -30.71 -25.24
N HIS A 105 7.72 -30.27 -25.30
CA HIS A 105 8.14 -28.89 -25.45
C HIS A 105 9.09 -28.81 -26.65
N GLY A 106 8.93 -27.78 -27.50
CA GLY A 106 9.79 -27.60 -28.68
C GLY A 106 9.66 -28.72 -29.72
N ASP A 107 10.72 -28.98 -30.48
CA ASP A 107 10.79 -29.90 -31.62
C ASP A 107 11.47 -31.23 -31.31
N THR A 108 12.38 -31.28 -30.34
CA THR A 108 13.12 -32.50 -29.96
C THR A 108 12.94 -32.88 -28.49
N VAL A 109 13.18 -34.15 -28.17
CA VAL A 109 13.17 -34.72 -26.82
C VAL A 109 14.39 -35.60 -26.61
N LEU A 110 14.88 -35.76 -25.38
CA LEU A 110 15.87 -36.79 -25.05
C LEU A 110 15.20 -38.17 -25.06
N ALA A 111 15.76 -39.13 -25.79
CA ALA A 111 15.34 -40.52 -25.83
C ALA A 111 16.49 -41.45 -25.41
N ILE A 112 16.28 -42.23 -24.36
CA ILE A 112 17.24 -43.23 -23.88
C ILE A 112 16.59 -44.61 -24.00
N THR A 113 17.15 -45.46 -24.86
CA THR A 113 16.58 -46.79 -25.17
C THR A 113 17.43 -47.89 -24.55
N SER A 114 16.78 -48.82 -23.86
CA SER A 114 17.36 -50.07 -23.42
C SER A 114 16.86 -51.22 -24.30
N THR A 115 17.74 -52.13 -24.69
CA THR A 115 17.36 -53.43 -25.31
C THR A 115 17.72 -54.63 -24.42
N ILE A 116 18.48 -54.41 -23.34
CA ILE A 116 18.90 -55.46 -22.39
C ILE A 116 18.62 -54.98 -20.96
N LEU A 117 17.67 -55.65 -20.29
CA LEU A 117 17.21 -55.25 -18.95
C LEU A 117 18.32 -55.21 -17.91
N ALA A 118 19.24 -56.18 -17.97
CA ALA A 118 20.36 -56.29 -17.02
C ALA A 118 21.37 -55.15 -17.15
N ASN A 119 21.47 -54.53 -18.33
CA ASN A 119 22.48 -53.51 -18.62
C ASN A 119 21.90 -52.09 -18.64
N GLY A 120 20.60 -51.94 -18.86
CA GLY A 120 19.95 -50.63 -18.95
C GLY A 120 20.03 -49.99 -20.34
N GLY A 121 19.72 -48.69 -20.44
CA GLY A 121 19.78 -47.93 -21.69
C GLY A 121 21.00 -47.01 -21.75
N GLY A 122 21.12 -46.14 -20.76
CA GLY A 122 22.26 -45.24 -20.67
C GLY A 122 21.96 -44.07 -19.78
N GLN A 123 22.91 -43.15 -19.73
CA GLN A 123 22.83 -41.95 -18.92
C GLN A 123 23.30 -40.72 -19.70
N LEU A 124 22.77 -39.58 -19.29
CA LEU A 124 23.12 -38.27 -19.80
C LEU A 124 23.50 -37.38 -18.61
N LEU A 125 24.77 -36.97 -18.56
CA LEU A 125 25.32 -36.12 -17.51
C LEU A 125 25.61 -34.74 -18.09
N GLN A 126 25.07 -33.69 -17.50
CA GLN A 126 25.34 -32.31 -17.92
C GLN A 126 26.85 -32.05 -17.97
N ASP A 127 27.42 -31.47 -19.03
CA ASP A 127 28.89 -31.29 -19.15
C ASP A 127 29.43 -30.18 -18.24
N GLU A 128 28.63 -29.13 -18.03
CA GLU A 128 29.03 -27.93 -17.31
C GLU A 128 28.69 -27.99 -15.81
N PHE A 129 29.64 -27.57 -14.98
CA PHE A 129 29.44 -27.32 -13.55
C PHE A 129 28.69 -26.01 -13.33
N LYS A 130 27.45 -26.08 -12.83
CA LYS A 130 26.69 -24.87 -12.51
C LYS A 130 26.89 -24.48 -11.06
N ALA A 131 27.20 -23.21 -10.83
CA ALA A 131 27.49 -22.68 -9.51
C ALA A 131 26.24 -22.75 -8.59
N VAL A 132 26.44 -23.15 -7.34
CA VAL A 132 25.42 -23.22 -6.29
C VAL A 132 25.98 -22.68 -4.98
N THR A 133 25.08 -22.27 -4.10
CA THR A 133 25.41 -21.89 -2.72
C THR A 133 25.04 -23.04 -1.80
N ASP A 134 25.89 -23.39 -0.84
CA ASP A 134 25.58 -24.45 0.11
C ASP A 134 24.35 -24.11 0.98
N ASN A 135 23.69 -25.16 1.47
CA ASN A 135 22.45 -25.05 2.26
C ASN A 135 21.32 -24.23 1.60
N LYS A 136 21.33 -24.04 0.29
CA LYS A 136 20.23 -23.39 -0.45
C LYS A 136 19.25 -24.40 -1.00
N ARG A 137 18.00 -23.94 -1.18
CA ARG A 137 16.92 -24.72 -1.77
C ARG A 137 16.87 -24.53 -3.28
N TYR A 138 16.74 -25.65 -3.97
CA TYR A 138 16.64 -25.72 -5.42
C TYR A 138 15.36 -26.47 -5.80
N GLY A 139 14.55 -25.87 -6.66
CA GLY A 139 13.42 -26.51 -7.31
C GLY A 139 13.88 -27.21 -8.59
N PHE A 140 13.40 -28.43 -8.81
CA PHE A 140 13.65 -29.23 -10.02
C PHE A 140 12.32 -29.61 -10.65
N GLU A 141 12.26 -29.54 -11.98
CA GLU A 141 11.14 -30.04 -12.75
C GLU A 141 11.60 -30.70 -14.05
N ILE A 142 10.98 -31.80 -14.47
CA ILE A 142 11.20 -32.43 -15.79
C ILE A 142 9.98 -33.24 -16.21
N TYR A 143 9.65 -33.26 -17.50
CA TYR A 143 8.71 -34.24 -18.04
C TYR A 143 9.39 -35.57 -18.30
N ARG A 144 8.67 -36.67 -18.04
CA ARG A 144 9.13 -38.02 -18.37
C ARG A 144 7.99 -38.94 -18.78
N TRP A 145 8.27 -39.86 -19.70
CA TRP A 145 7.39 -40.98 -20.09
C TRP A 145 8.19 -42.08 -20.79
N ALA A 146 7.57 -43.22 -21.07
CA ALA A 146 8.19 -44.34 -21.75
C ALA A 146 7.37 -44.87 -22.93
N SER A 147 8.03 -45.57 -23.84
CA SER A 147 7.41 -46.24 -25.00
C SER A 147 6.57 -47.46 -24.59
N VAL A 148 6.95 -48.12 -23.49
CA VAL A 148 6.25 -49.26 -22.88
C VAL A 148 6.30 -49.12 -21.35
N GLY A 149 5.35 -49.74 -20.65
CA GLY A 149 5.35 -49.72 -19.18
C GLY A 149 6.52 -50.53 -18.61
N ASN A 150 6.86 -50.29 -17.34
CA ASN A 150 7.91 -51.01 -16.59
C ASN A 150 9.36 -50.82 -17.07
N VAL A 151 9.62 -49.80 -17.91
CA VAL A 151 10.98 -49.31 -18.15
C VAL A 151 11.34 -48.34 -17.02
N SER A 152 12.48 -48.56 -16.37
CA SER A 152 12.91 -47.75 -15.23
C SER A 152 13.60 -46.45 -15.66
N CYS A 153 13.53 -45.40 -14.83
CA CYS A 153 14.28 -44.17 -15.04
C CYS A 153 14.61 -43.45 -13.73
N SER A 154 15.61 -42.56 -13.76
CA SER A 154 15.97 -41.72 -12.62
C SER A 154 16.52 -40.37 -13.07
N CYS A 155 16.47 -39.41 -12.14
CA CYS A 155 17.20 -38.15 -12.26
C CYS A 155 17.85 -37.83 -10.91
N GLU A 156 19.08 -37.36 -10.95
CA GLU A 156 19.88 -37.04 -9.77
C GLU A 156 20.58 -35.68 -9.94
N LEU A 157 20.76 -34.98 -8.83
CA LEU A 157 21.72 -33.88 -8.74
C LEU A 157 23.01 -34.39 -8.13
N ILE A 158 24.13 -34.18 -8.82
CA ILE A 158 25.46 -34.49 -8.33
C ILE A 158 26.10 -33.21 -7.82
N TRP A 159 26.47 -33.21 -6.54
CA TRP A 159 27.03 -32.05 -5.86
C TRP A 159 28.54 -32.13 -5.84
N TYR A 160 29.19 -30.99 -6.07
CA TYR A 160 30.64 -30.86 -6.10
C TYR A 160 31.11 -29.72 -5.21
N ASP A 161 32.32 -29.86 -4.67
CA ASP A 161 33.00 -28.82 -3.90
C ASP A 161 33.67 -27.75 -4.79
N ALA A 162 34.38 -26.80 -4.18
CA ALA A 162 35.11 -25.74 -4.89
C ALA A 162 36.17 -26.26 -5.87
N SER A 163 36.71 -27.45 -5.62
CA SER A 163 37.71 -28.13 -6.44
C SER A 163 37.08 -29.01 -7.52
N LYS A 164 35.74 -28.94 -7.69
CA LYS A 164 34.96 -29.78 -8.60
C LYS A 164 35.07 -31.29 -8.30
N SER A 165 35.37 -31.65 -7.06
CA SER A 165 35.32 -33.04 -6.59
C SER A 165 33.91 -33.36 -6.13
N GLN A 166 33.39 -34.53 -6.52
CA GLN A 166 32.04 -34.94 -6.12
C GLN A 166 32.00 -35.17 -4.61
N ILE A 167 31.04 -34.55 -3.93
CA ILE A 167 30.86 -34.68 -2.48
C ILE A 167 29.66 -35.56 -2.11
N SER A 168 28.57 -35.50 -2.90
CA SER A 168 27.39 -36.34 -2.73
C SER A 168 26.50 -36.30 -3.96
N SER A 169 25.44 -37.12 -3.98
CA SER A 169 24.33 -36.99 -4.94
C SER A 169 22.99 -36.94 -4.21
N THR A 170 21.96 -36.44 -4.89
CA THR A 170 20.58 -36.42 -4.41
C THR A 170 19.67 -36.92 -5.50
N VAL A 171 19.00 -38.05 -5.24
CA VAL A 171 18.01 -38.62 -6.14
C VAL A 171 16.74 -37.76 -6.13
N LEU A 172 16.36 -37.22 -7.28
CA LEU A 172 15.15 -36.40 -7.45
C LEU A 172 13.91 -37.29 -7.67
N PHE A 173 14.08 -38.38 -8.42
CA PHE A 173 13.14 -39.48 -8.54
C PHE A 173 13.84 -40.75 -9.01
N LEU A 174 13.19 -41.88 -8.72
CA LEU A 174 13.53 -43.20 -9.22
C LEU A 174 12.22 -43.93 -9.52
N ASP A 175 11.92 -44.12 -10.81
CA ASP A 175 10.75 -44.85 -11.25
C ASP A 175 11.19 -46.24 -11.70
N ALA A 176 10.71 -47.30 -11.03
CA ALA A 176 10.87 -48.67 -11.54
C ALA A 176 9.94 -48.96 -12.74
N SER A 177 8.88 -48.16 -12.90
CA SER A 177 7.93 -48.24 -14.01
C SER A 177 7.51 -46.84 -14.44
N THR A 178 8.13 -46.35 -15.51
CA THR A 178 7.86 -45.01 -16.05
C THR A 178 6.50 -44.98 -16.75
N SER A 179 5.73 -43.92 -16.53
CA SER A 179 4.41 -43.71 -17.14
C SER A 179 4.48 -43.72 -18.68
N LEU A 180 3.46 -44.26 -19.35
CA LEU A 180 3.29 -44.17 -20.81
C LEU A 180 2.89 -42.76 -21.28
N VAL A 181 2.28 -41.98 -20.37
CA VAL A 181 1.85 -40.60 -20.63
C VAL A 181 2.85 -39.66 -20.01
N ALA A 182 3.24 -38.63 -20.76
CA ALA A 182 4.10 -37.55 -20.26
C ALA A 182 3.55 -36.97 -18.96
N SER A 183 4.37 -37.03 -17.92
CA SER A 183 4.05 -36.52 -16.60
C SER A 183 5.20 -35.63 -16.10
N LEU A 184 4.84 -34.50 -15.50
CA LEU A 184 5.79 -33.60 -14.88
C LEU A 184 6.21 -34.18 -13.53
N HIS A 185 7.51 -34.35 -13.31
CA HIS A 185 8.06 -34.48 -11.97
C HIS A 185 8.39 -33.10 -11.43
N SER A 186 8.11 -32.86 -10.15
CA SER A 186 8.61 -31.68 -9.44
C SER A 186 9.20 -32.13 -8.10
N ALA A 187 10.36 -31.59 -7.74
CA ALA A 187 11.03 -31.85 -6.47
C ALA A 187 11.66 -30.56 -5.92
N THR A 188 11.86 -30.50 -4.61
CA THR A 188 12.66 -29.46 -3.97
C THR A 188 13.73 -30.12 -3.13
N VAL A 189 14.99 -29.71 -3.33
CA VAL A 189 16.12 -30.25 -2.60
C VAL A 189 16.90 -29.11 -1.93
N THR A 190 17.61 -29.43 -0.86
CA THR A 190 18.57 -28.51 -0.26
C THR A 190 19.97 -29.00 -0.57
N SER A 191 20.81 -28.15 -1.15
CA SER A 191 22.21 -28.49 -1.44
C SER A 191 22.95 -28.82 -0.14
N PRO A 192 23.84 -29.82 -0.12
CA PRO A 192 24.62 -30.18 1.07
C PRO A 192 25.59 -29.06 1.46
N ALA A 193 26.11 -29.13 2.69
CA ALA A 193 27.21 -28.27 3.13
C ALA A 193 28.41 -28.40 2.17
N ASN A 194 29.11 -27.29 1.93
CA ASN A 194 30.27 -27.18 1.03
C ASN A 194 29.98 -27.39 -0.46
N ALA A 195 28.72 -27.58 -0.89
CA ALA A 195 28.38 -27.55 -2.31
C ALA A 195 28.75 -26.20 -2.92
N ARG A 196 29.46 -26.24 -4.05
CA ARG A 196 29.81 -25.07 -4.87
C ARG A 196 29.37 -25.23 -6.31
N PHE A 197 29.27 -26.46 -6.78
CA PHE A 197 28.72 -26.75 -8.11
C PHE A 197 27.72 -27.92 -8.07
N VAL A 198 26.86 -27.96 -9.08
CA VAL A 198 25.93 -29.05 -9.34
C VAL A 198 25.98 -29.45 -10.81
N ARG A 199 25.75 -30.74 -11.09
CA ARG A 199 25.44 -31.28 -12.42
C ARG A 199 24.19 -32.15 -12.32
N VAL A 200 23.40 -32.20 -13.39
CA VAL A 200 22.22 -33.08 -13.47
C VAL A 200 22.62 -34.37 -14.18
N LEU A 201 22.23 -35.52 -13.61
CA LEU A 201 22.37 -36.85 -14.20
C LEU A 201 20.98 -37.42 -14.47
N ILE A 202 20.72 -37.79 -15.72
CA ILE A 202 19.48 -38.45 -16.15
C ILE A 202 19.82 -39.87 -16.61
N THR A 203 19.06 -40.86 -16.15
CA THR A 203 19.25 -42.26 -16.56
C THR A 203 17.93 -42.84 -17.08
N GLY A 204 17.99 -43.47 -18.26
CA GLY A 204 16.87 -44.21 -18.85
C GLY A 204 17.20 -45.69 -18.99
N GLY A 205 16.31 -46.54 -18.50
CA GLY A 205 16.55 -47.96 -18.32
C GLY A 205 17.69 -48.18 -17.31
N LEU A 206 17.38 -48.20 -16.01
CA LEU A 206 18.38 -48.52 -15.00
C LEU A 206 18.68 -50.03 -15.00
N PRO A 207 19.96 -50.44 -14.93
CA PRO A 207 20.36 -51.85 -14.84
C PRO A 207 19.56 -52.59 -13.76
N ALA A 208 18.82 -53.63 -14.16
CA ALA A 208 18.08 -54.54 -13.28
C ALA A 208 17.01 -53.93 -12.35
N GLN A 209 16.57 -52.68 -12.56
CA GLN A 209 15.54 -52.03 -11.72
C GLN A 209 14.12 -52.09 -12.31
N GLY A 210 13.99 -52.20 -13.63
CA GLY A 210 12.69 -52.36 -14.30
C GLY A 210 12.33 -53.84 -14.53
N THR A 211 11.19 -54.09 -15.19
CA THR A 211 10.83 -55.44 -15.68
C THR A 211 10.66 -55.51 -17.19
N ALA A 212 10.87 -54.39 -17.90
CA ALA A 212 10.83 -54.30 -19.35
C ALA A 212 11.99 -53.46 -19.91
N VAL A 213 12.26 -53.70 -21.19
CA VAL A 213 13.16 -52.88 -22.02
C VAL A 213 12.33 -51.96 -22.91
N GLY A 214 12.88 -50.83 -23.32
CA GLY A 214 12.17 -49.82 -24.11
C GLY A 214 12.85 -48.46 -24.04
N THR A 215 12.18 -47.42 -24.52
CA THR A 215 12.69 -46.05 -24.56
C THR A 215 12.03 -45.21 -23.48
N VAL A 216 12.84 -44.50 -22.70
CA VAL A 216 12.40 -43.43 -21.80
C VAL A 216 12.68 -42.09 -22.47
N TYR A 217 11.72 -41.19 -22.36
CA TYR A 217 11.77 -39.86 -22.92
C TYR A 217 11.79 -38.81 -21.80
N PHE A 218 12.57 -37.75 -21.98
CA PHE A 218 12.66 -36.61 -21.04
C PHE A 218 12.60 -35.28 -21.77
N ASP A 219 11.88 -34.31 -21.20
CA ASP A 219 11.70 -32.99 -21.81
C ASP A 219 11.49 -31.88 -20.76
N GLY A 220 11.66 -30.61 -21.15
CA GLY A 220 11.29 -29.43 -20.37
C GLY A 220 11.95 -29.35 -18.99
N GLY A 221 13.16 -29.89 -18.87
CA GLY A 221 13.93 -29.91 -17.62
C GLY A 221 14.36 -28.52 -17.18
N ARG A 222 14.20 -28.22 -15.90
CA ARG A 222 14.76 -27.02 -15.27
C ARG A 222 15.15 -27.25 -13.82
N VAL A 223 16.20 -26.56 -13.40
CA VAL A 223 16.60 -26.42 -12.00
C VAL A 223 16.73 -24.93 -11.70
N VAL A 224 16.05 -24.46 -10.65
CA VAL A 224 16.06 -23.04 -10.26
C VAL A 224 16.29 -22.90 -8.76
N GLU A 225 17.02 -21.88 -8.33
CA GLU A 225 17.06 -21.51 -6.91
C GLU A 225 15.66 -21.05 -6.50
N THR A 226 15.11 -21.65 -5.45
CA THR A 226 13.80 -21.27 -4.94
C THR A 226 13.94 -20.46 -3.66
N LEU A 227 13.16 -19.39 -3.55
CA LEU A 227 12.98 -18.74 -2.26
C LEU A 227 12.22 -19.72 -1.34
N PRO A 228 12.75 -20.06 -0.16
CA PRO A 228 12.00 -20.86 0.80
C PRO A 228 10.69 -20.15 1.19
N ASN A 229 9.65 -20.94 1.47
CA ASN A 229 8.40 -20.41 2.03
C ASN A 229 8.72 -19.55 3.27
N ASN A 230 8.06 -18.39 3.39
CA ASN A 230 8.22 -17.41 4.48
C ASN A 230 9.59 -16.69 4.54
N VAL A 231 10.37 -16.65 3.45
CA VAL A 231 11.61 -15.86 3.44
C VAL A 231 11.37 -14.37 3.37
N VAL A 232 10.26 -13.90 2.79
CA VAL A 232 9.86 -12.49 2.92
C VAL A 232 9.28 -12.27 4.32
N ASN A 233 10.16 -12.30 5.32
CA ASN A 233 9.87 -11.96 6.70
C ASN A 233 10.40 -10.54 7.00
N GLY A 234 10.09 -10.01 8.19
CA GLY A 234 10.51 -8.67 8.58
C GLY A 234 12.03 -8.42 8.59
N ALA A 235 12.85 -9.47 8.58
CA ALA A 235 14.31 -9.36 8.47
C ALA A 235 14.81 -9.36 7.00
N ALA A 236 14.05 -9.95 6.08
CA ALA A 236 14.36 -9.92 4.64
C ALA A 236 13.93 -8.62 3.95
N ILE A 237 13.08 -7.84 4.62
CA ILE A 237 12.73 -6.49 4.20
C ILE A 237 13.56 -5.53 5.04
N GLU A 238 14.54 -4.85 4.43
CA GLU A 238 15.29 -3.80 5.14
C GLU A 238 14.32 -2.74 5.69
N ALA A 239 14.68 -2.13 6.82
CA ALA A 239 13.89 -1.04 7.39
C ALA A 239 13.64 0.04 6.33
N ASN A 240 12.37 0.42 6.14
CA ASN A 240 11.91 1.38 5.12
C ASN A 240 12.07 0.93 3.65
N ALA A 241 12.38 -0.34 3.37
CA ALA A 241 12.48 -0.82 1.99
C ALA A 241 11.13 -0.78 1.25
N ILE A 242 10.01 -0.90 1.96
CA ILE A 242 8.66 -0.72 1.39
C ILE A 242 8.21 0.71 1.68
N THR A 243 8.42 1.58 0.71
CA THR A 243 7.91 2.97 0.72
C THR A 243 6.49 3.01 0.17
N VAL A 244 5.77 4.11 0.43
CA VAL A 244 4.41 4.33 -0.12
C VAL A 244 4.38 4.16 -1.65
N SER A 245 5.42 4.60 -2.36
CA SER A 245 5.53 4.45 -3.82
C SER A 245 5.64 3.01 -4.31
N LYS A 246 6.02 2.06 -3.45
CA LYS A 246 6.10 0.62 -3.76
C LYS A 246 4.81 -0.12 -3.42
N ILE A 247 3.88 0.54 -2.71
CA ILE A 247 2.55 0.00 -2.42
C ILE A 247 1.63 0.47 -3.54
N ALA A 248 1.12 -0.46 -4.34
CA ALA A 248 0.15 -0.12 -5.36
C ALA A 248 -1.10 0.50 -4.73
N ASN A 249 -1.73 1.44 -5.44
CA ASN A 249 -2.98 2.06 -4.96
C ASN A 249 -4.02 0.97 -4.64
N ASN A 250 -4.61 1.06 -3.45
CA ASN A 250 -5.59 0.10 -2.90
C ASN A 250 -5.03 -1.32 -2.63
N ALA A 251 -3.71 -1.52 -2.56
CA ALA A 251 -3.13 -2.82 -2.22
C ALA A 251 -3.40 -3.24 -0.76
N VAL A 252 -3.64 -2.26 0.13
CA VAL A 252 -4.01 -2.49 1.52
C VAL A 252 -5.51 -2.22 1.68
N GLY A 253 -6.32 -3.27 1.60
CA GLY A 253 -7.75 -3.24 1.86
C GLY A 253 -8.10 -3.78 3.26
N ALA A 254 -9.39 -3.93 3.53
CA ALA A 254 -9.88 -4.38 4.83
C ALA A 254 -9.35 -5.77 5.24
N SER A 255 -9.11 -6.67 4.29
CA SER A 255 -8.56 -8.00 4.58
C SER A 255 -7.07 -7.98 4.93
N GLN A 256 -6.34 -6.92 4.58
CA GLN A 256 -4.94 -6.73 4.96
C GLN A 256 -4.79 -6.02 6.31
N ILE A 257 -5.85 -5.37 6.81
CA ILE A 257 -5.86 -4.68 8.10
C ILE A 257 -6.39 -5.65 9.15
N ALA A 258 -5.50 -6.21 9.96
CA ALA A 258 -5.91 -7.07 11.07
C ALA A 258 -6.79 -6.31 12.07
N ALA A 259 -7.69 -7.04 12.75
CA ALA A 259 -8.48 -6.45 13.83
C ALA A 259 -7.56 -5.86 14.90
N GLY A 260 -7.79 -4.60 15.27
CA GLY A 260 -6.97 -3.88 16.24
C GLY A 260 -5.64 -3.33 15.71
N ALA A 261 -5.34 -3.45 14.41
CA ALA A 261 -4.11 -2.90 13.83
C ALA A 261 -4.07 -1.37 13.79
N VAL A 262 -5.22 -0.71 13.88
CA VAL A 262 -5.36 0.75 13.98
C VAL A 262 -5.77 1.08 15.41
N HIS A 263 -4.89 1.71 16.18
CA HIS A 263 -5.14 2.19 17.53
C HIS A 263 -5.62 3.65 17.49
N THR A 264 -5.91 4.23 18.66
CA THR A 264 -6.35 5.62 18.77
C THR A 264 -5.25 6.63 18.47
N SER A 265 -3.98 6.23 18.54
CA SER A 265 -2.82 7.06 18.16
C SER A 265 -2.77 7.34 16.67
N GLU A 266 -3.33 6.45 15.85
CA GLU A 266 -3.39 6.58 14.39
C GLU A 266 -4.65 7.33 13.94
N LEU A 267 -5.54 7.69 14.86
CA LEU A 267 -6.74 8.49 14.60
C LEU A 267 -6.50 9.96 14.96
N ASN A 268 -6.91 10.87 14.08
CA ASN A 268 -6.91 12.31 14.37
C ASN A 268 -8.02 12.66 15.38
N THR A 269 -7.73 12.46 16.67
CA THR A 269 -8.64 12.81 17.76
C THR A 269 -8.36 14.22 18.27
N VAL A 270 -9.43 14.97 18.51
CA VAL A 270 -9.37 16.38 18.90
C VAL A 270 -10.21 16.61 20.15
N ILE A 271 -9.84 17.59 20.98
CA ILE A 271 -10.57 17.96 22.20
C ILE A 271 -11.11 19.38 22.05
N SER A 272 -12.42 19.53 22.24
CA SER A 272 -13.08 20.82 22.39
C SER A 272 -13.50 21.04 23.84
N TYR A 273 -13.65 22.31 24.19
CA TYR A 273 -13.80 22.76 25.56
C TYR A 273 -14.82 23.91 25.66
N ASP A 274 -15.65 23.88 26.69
CA ASP A 274 -16.58 24.95 27.05
C ASP A 274 -16.50 25.23 28.56
N SER A 275 -16.40 26.50 28.95
CA SER A 275 -16.38 26.94 30.35
C SER A 275 -17.32 28.11 30.55
N VAL A 276 -18.16 28.02 31.56
CA VAL A 276 -19.26 28.96 31.77
C VAL A 276 -19.46 29.21 33.24
N THR A 277 -19.68 30.48 33.62
CA THR A 277 -20.22 30.86 34.92
C THR A 277 -21.69 31.25 34.80
N ALA A 278 -22.61 30.31 35.04
CA ALA A 278 -24.05 30.55 34.95
C ALA A 278 -24.86 29.63 35.86
N VAL A 279 -26.16 29.92 35.95
CA VAL A 279 -27.16 29.14 36.70
C VAL A 279 -27.50 27.85 35.91
N THR A 280 -27.75 28.00 34.61
CA THR A 280 -27.86 26.94 33.59
C THR A 280 -27.34 27.49 32.26
N LYS A 281 -26.59 26.69 31.51
CA LYS A 281 -26.23 27.03 30.12
C LYS A 281 -26.29 25.80 29.23
N THR A 282 -26.74 26.02 28.00
CA THR A 282 -26.84 25.00 26.95
C THR A 282 -25.77 25.27 25.91
N VAL A 283 -25.02 24.22 25.57
CA VAL A 283 -23.92 24.28 24.62
C VAL A 283 -24.20 23.31 23.48
N ILE A 284 -24.07 23.81 22.25
CA ILE A 284 -23.95 22.97 21.06
C ILE A 284 -22.51 22.44 21.00
N LEU A 285 -22.33 21.15 20.77
CA LEU A 285 -21.00 20.54 20.64
C LEU A 285 -20.51 20.61 19.19
N ALA A 286 -19.23 20.94 18.99
CA ALA A 286 -18.55 20.68 17.73
C ALA A 286 -18.14 19.21 17.75
N ALA A 287 -18.86 18.32 17.07
CA ALA A 287 -18.50 16.90 17.05
C ALA A 287 -18.93 16.19 15.76
N SER A 288 -18.19 15.13 15.42
CA SER A 288 -18.60 14.04 14.52
C SER A 288 -19.12 12.85 15.33
N ASP A 289 -19.68 11.84 14.67
CA ASP A 289 -20.36 10.67 15.28
C ASP A 289 -19.51 9.80 16.22
N TYR A 290 -18.21 10.03 16.34
CA TYR A 290 -17.29 9.12 17.01
C TYR A 290 -16.66 9.72 18.27
N ILE A 291 -17.13 9.15 19.39
CA ILE A 291 -16.67 9.33 20.77
C ILE A 291 -17.19 10.60 21.43
N PHE A 292 -17.77 10.41 22.61
CA PHE A 292 -18.26 11.47 23.47
C PHE A 292 -17.87 11.14 24.91
N GLN A 293 -16.85 11.83 25.42
CA GLN A 293 -16.44 11.76 26.83
C GLN A 293 -16.58 13.14 27.45
N VAL A 294 -17.65 13.37 28.22
CA VAL A 294 -17.78 14.57 29.05
C VAL A 294 -16.82 14.47 30.22
N ARG A 295 -16.03 15.51 30.43
CA ARG A 295 -15.41 15.76 31.74
C ARG A 295 -15.99 17.03 32.31
N HIS A 296 -16.40 16.96 33.56
CA HIS A 296 -16.95 18.07 34.30
C HIS A 296 -16.05 18.46 35.46
N ARG A 297 -15.79 19.76 35.61
CA ARG A 297 -15.07 20.33 36.76
C ARG A 297 -15.82 21.55 37.31
N ARG A 298 -15.90 21.65 38.64
CA ARG A 298 -16.51 22.76 39.38
C ARG A 298 -15.60 23.30 40.47
N THR A 299 -15.79 24.57 40.82
CA THR A 299 -14.95 25.30 41.78
C THR A 299 -15.41 25.19 43.25
N ALA A 300 -16.71 24.96 43.58
CA ALA A 300 -17.16 24.65 44.96
C ALA A 300 -18.65 24.19 45.10
N GLY A 301 -18.94 23.39 46.14
CA GLY A 301 -20.16 23.50 46.97
C GLY A 301 -21.44 22.74 46.61
N THR A 302 -21.52 21.97 45.51
CA THR A 302 -22.80 21.37 45.12
C THR A 302 -22.74 20.19 44.14
N GLN A 303 -23.73 19.28 44.15
CA GLN A 303 -23.79 18.10 43.27
C GLN A 303 -23.70 18.49 41.79
N PRO A 304 -22.74 17.92 41.03
CA PRO A 304 -22.72 18.03 39.58
C PRO A 304 -23.88 17.22 39.00
N VAL A 305 -24.70 17.84 38.16
CA VAL A 305 -25.68 17.14 37.36
C VAL A 305 -25.52 17.62 35.94
N ASP A 306 -25.10 16.70 35.07
CA ASP A 306 -25.10 16.88 33.62
C ASP A 306 -26.39 16.27 33.09
N PHE A 307 -27.11 17.04 32.28
CA PHE A 307 -28.32 16.57 31.63
C PHE A 307 -28.09 16.48 30.12
N PHE A 308 -28.32 15.28 29.58
CA PHE A 308 -28.58 15.07 28.17
C PHE A 308 -30.07 15.21 27.95
N TYR A 309 -30.49 16.21 27.20
CA TYR A 309 -31.89 16.35 26.83
C TYR A 309 -31.99 16.90 25.41
N SER A 310 -32.97 16.42 24.67
CA SER A 310 -33.50 17.16 23.52
C SER A 310 -34.38 18.28 24.07
N ASP A 311 -34.22 19.49 23.55
CA ASP A 311 -34.85 20.71 24.05
C ASP A 311 -36.35 20.54 24.39
N TRP A 312 -36.78 21.13 25.52
CA TRP A 312 -38.19 21.11 25.95
C TRP A 312 -39.05 22.10 25.17
N VAL A 313 -38.45 23.06 24.47
CA VAL A 313 -39.17 24.22 23.91
C VAL A 313 -38.62 24.68 22.55
N SER A 314 -38.58 23.80 21.55
CA SER A 314 -38.80 24.13 20.12
C SER A 314 -38.31 22.97 19.23
N GLN A 315 -39.19 22.44 18.39
CA GLN A 315 -38.89 21.37 17.43
C GLN A 315 -38.11 21.94 16.24
N THR A 316 -36.80 22.11 16.37
CA THR A 316 -35.95 22.42 15.21
C THR A 316 -35.67 21.14 14.42
N THR A 317 -35.68 21.21 13.09
CA THR A 317 -35.36 20.07 12.19
C THR A 317 -33.86 19.75 12.08
N ALA A 318 -33.03 20.32 12.95
CA ALA A 318 -31.58 20.13 12.95
C ALA A 318 -31.17 18.99 13.91
N PHE A 319 -30.18 18.19 13.52
CA PHE A 319 -29.56 17.21 14.40
C PHE A 319 -28.58 17.93 15.34
N ARG A 320 -28.90 17.99 16.64
CA ARG A 320 -28.06 18.67 17.64
C ARG A 320 -27.99 17.85 18.92
N THR A 321 -26.78 17.72 19.46
CA THR A 321 -26.58 17.27 20.85
C THR A 321 -26.42 18.50 21.72
N LEU A 322 -27.37 18.69 22.64
CA LEU A 322 -27.32 19.76 23.63
C LEU A 322 -26.81 19.18 24.95
N VAL A 323 -25.81 19.83 25.52
CA VAL A 323 -25.36 19.54 26.88
C VAL A 323 -25.71 20.73 27.76
N GLY A 324 -26.62 20.50 28.70
CA GLY A 324 -26.94 21.48 29.73
C GLY A 324 -26.15 21.19 31.01
N HIS A 325 -25.42 22.19 31.50
CA HIS A 325 -24.68 22.08 32.76
C HIS A 325 -25.05 23.22 33.72
N GLY A 326 -25.29 22.90 35.00
CA GLY A 326 -25.74 23.87 36.00
C GLY A 326 -25.71 23.38 37.45
N GLY A 327 -25.46 24.28 38.41
CA GLY A 327 -25.27 23.97 39.84
C GLY A 327 -26.58 23.80 40.61
N ARG A 328 -26.82 22.61 41.20
CA ARG A 328 -28.05 22.29 41.96
C ARG A 328 -27.83 22.21 43.47
N PRO A 329 -28.22 23.21 44.29
CA PRO A 329 -28.04 23.19 45.75
C PRO A 329 -28.66 21.98 46.45
N THR A 330 -29.78 21.44 45.95
CA THR A 330 -30.51 20.32 46.55
C THR A 330 -31.38 19.58 45.52
N ASN A 331 -32.02 18.47 45.95
CA ASN A 331 -32.87 17.58 45.13
C ASN A 331 -34.21 18.20 44.65
N THR A 332 -34.41 19.50 44.85
CA THR A 332 -35.60 20.26 44.42
C THR A 332 -35.23 21.19 43.27
N PHE A 333 -36.05 21.25 42.22
CA PHE A 333 -35.85 22.07 41.00
C PHE A 333 -35.85 23.60 41.24
N THR A 334 -35.91 24.06 42.49
CA THR A 334 -36.00 25.46 42.88
C THR A 334 -34.75 25.89 43.65
N GLY A 335 -33.96 26.81 43.08
CA GLY A 335 -32.89 27.51 43.80
C GLY A 335 -31.47 27.41 43.21
N LEU A 336 -31.30 27.36 41.90
CA LEU A 336 -29.97 27.24 41.26
C LEU A 336 -29.05 28.44 41.60
N THR A 337 -27.82 28.17 42.07
CA THR A 337 -26.77 29.18 42.30
C THR A 337 -25.79 29.20 41.12
N ALA A 338 -25.26 30.38 40.79
CA ALA A 338 -24.25 30.49 39.74
C ALA A 338 -22.99 29.73 40.13
N SER A 339 -22.53 28.82 39.25
CA SER A 339 -21.28 28.08 39.43
C SER A 339 -20.50 28.06 38.12
N THR A 340 -19.17 28.02 38.20
CA THR A 340 -18.35 27.78 37.01
C THR A 340 -18.33 26.27 36.73
N SER A 341 -18.82 25.88 35.56
CA SER A 341 -18.77 24.52 35.06
C SER A 341 -17.92 24.48 33.79
N GLN A 342 -17.06 23.47 33.70
CA GLN A 342 -16.22 23.21 32.54
C GLN A 342 -16.68 21.90 31.92
N VAL A 343 -16.86 21.86 30.61
CA VAL A 343 -17.22 20.68 29.82
C VAL A 343 -16.19 20.51 28.72
N SER A 344 -15.47 19.39 28.73
CA SER A 344 -14.60 18.99 27.61
C SER A 344 -15.18 17.76 26.91
N TRP A 345 -15.05 17.68 25.59
CA TRP A 345 -15.37 16.48 24.82
C TRP A 345 -14.26 16.17 23.81
N ARG A 346 -14.04 14.88 23.55
CA ARG A 346 -13.08 14.37 22.55
C ARG A 346 -13.84 13.75 21.41
N TYR A 347 -13.50 14.11 20.17
CA TYR A 347 -14.15 13.62 18.94
C TYR A 347 -13.10 13.42 17.82
N VAL A 348 -13.46 12.69 16.77
CA VAL A 348 -12.62 12.56 15.58
C VAL A 348 -12.87 13.78 14.68
N SER A 349 -11.85 14.62 14.47
CA SER A 349 -11.98 15.75 13.55
C SER A 349 -11.82 15.27 12.12
N THR A 350 -12.68 15.76 11.23
CA THR A 350 -12.76 15.27 9.86
C THR A 350 -11.93 16.06 8.86
N SER A 351 -11.41 17.25 9.18
CA SER A 351 -10.40 17.94 8.33
C SER A 351 -9.81 19.27 8.89
N PRO A 352 -8.87 19.27 9.85
CA PRO A 352 -7.96 20.40 10.01
C PRO A 352 -6.93 20.42 8.86
N PRO A 353 -6.38 21.57 8.44
CA PRO A 353 -6.72 22.93 8.90
C PRO A 353 -8.01 23.47 8.24
N HIS A 354 -8.76 24.30 8.99
CA HIS A 354 -9.89 25.06 8.43
C HIS A 354 -9.41 26.38 7.85
N ASN A 355 -9.96 26.79 6.72
CA ASN A 355 -9.59 28.06 6.08
C ASN A 355 -10.83 28.73 5.47
N THR A 356 -11.22 29.85 6.05
CA THR A 356 -12.39 30.63 5.59
C THR A 356 -12.05 31.62 4.47
N GLY A 357 -10.83 31.53 3.92
CA GLY A 357 -10.29 32.38 2.86
C GLY A 357 -9.33 33.47 3.33
N ASP A 358 -9.06 33.54 4.64
CA ASP A 358 -8.18 34.54 5.27
C ASP A 358 -6.94 33.91 5.94
N GLY A 359 -6.69 32.62 5.68
CA GLY A 359 -5.60 31.84 6.25
C GLY A 359 -6.08 30.69 7.13
N ASP A 360 -5.13 29.85 7.54
CA ASP A 360 -5.43 28.66 8.34
C ASP A 360 -5.81 29.04 9.77
N ILE A 361 -6.90 28.45 10.24
CA ILE A 361 -7.49 28.64 11.56
C ILE A 361 -7.04 27.46 12.44
N PRO A 362 -6.20 27.69 13.47
CA PRO A 362 -5.77 26.62 14.36
C PRO A 362 -6.87 26.23 15.36
N VAL A 363 -7.70 27.19 15.77
CA VAL A 363 -8.79 26.97 16.73
C VAL A 363 -9.84 28.09 16.64
N PHE A 364 -11.11 27.76 16.86
CA PHE A 364 -12.20 28.71 17.00
C PHE A 364 -12.43 29.01 18.48
N ILE A 365 -12.34 30.29 18.86
CA ILE A 365 -12.53 30.75 20.24
C ILE A 365 -13.73 31.70 20.29
N TYR A 366 -14.81 31.25 20.92
CA TYR A 366 -16.01 32.05 21.18
C TYR A 366 -16.01 32.55 22.62
N LEU A 367 -16.43 33.79 22.81
CA LEU A 367 -16.49 34.48 24.09
C LEU A 367 -17.94 34.92 24.33
N SER A 368 -18.50 34.53 25.48
CA SER A 368 -19.69 35.18 26.01
C SER A 368 -19.26 36.35 26.88
N VAL A 369 -19.80 37.55 26.60
CA VAL A 369 -19.49 38.78 27.31
C VAL A 369 -20.75 39.37 27.91
N ASP A 370 -20.77 39.58 29.22
CA ASP A 370 -21.84 40.30 29.91
C ASP A 370 -21.81 41.79 29.52
N ARG A 371 -22.92 42.30 28.98
CA ARG A 371 -22.98 43.67 28.45
C ARG A 371 -22.88 44.74 29.54
N ALA A 372 -23.34 44.46 30.75
CA ALA A 372 -23.35 45.43 31.83
C ALA A 372 -21.95 45.55 32.46
N ASN A 373 -21.35 44.41 32.77
CA ASN A 373 -20.09 44.35 33.51
C ASN A 373 -18.85 44.29 32.62
N LYS A 374 -19.04 44.09 31.29
CA LYS A 374 -17.97 43.93 30.30
C LYS A 374 -17.01 42.78 30.61
N LYS A 375 -17.48 41.78 31.36
CA LYS A 375 -16.69 40.61 31.75
C LYS A 375 -17.01 39.43 30.84
N ILE A 376 -15.99 38.62 30.57
CA ILE A 376 -16.18 37.32 29.91
C ILE A 376 -16.83 36.38 30.91
N THR A 377 -18.01 35.86 30.58
CA THR A 377 -18.78 34.92 31.41
C THR A 377 -18.77 33.50 30.86
N GLY A 378 -18.29 33.31 29.63
CA GLY A 378 -18.03 31.99 29.09
C GLY A 378 -17.05 31.98 27.91
N VAL A 379 -16.38 30.85 27.74
CA VAL A 379 -15.40 30.59 26.68
C VAL A 379 -15.71 29.24 26.07
N ASN A 380 -15.79 29.18 24.75
CA ASN A 380 -15.82 27.95 23.98
C ASN A 380 -14.61 27.91 23.06
N LEU A 381 -13.85 26.82 23.11
CA LEU A 381 -12.63 26.63 22.34
C LEU A 381 -12.72 25.29 21.62
N SER A 382 -12.71 25.34 20.29
CA SER A 382 -12.91 24.16 19.46
C SER A 382 -12.07 24.22 18.19
N PRO A 383 -11.29 23.17 17.86
CA PRO A 383 -10.53 23.20 16.60
C PRO A 383 -11.41 23.13 15.36
N ASP A 384 -12.58 22.48 15.46
CA ASP A 384 -13.60 22.52 14.40
C ASP A 384 -14.65 23.61 14.69
N PRO A 385 -15.17 24.30 13.66
CA PRO A 385 -16.19 25.30 13.86
C PRO A 385 -17.52 24.67 14.25
N ILE A 386 -18.30 25.37 15.07
CA ILE A 386 -19.52 24.81 15.66
C ILE A 386 -20.59 24.46 14.63
N TRP A 387 -20.63 25.17 13.50
CA TRP A 387 -21.61 24.94 12.44
C TRP A 387 -21.31 23.73 11.56
N LEU A 388 -20.08 23.17 11.60
CA LEU A 388 -19.68 22.12 10.66
C LEU A 388 -20.59 20.90 10.70
N HIS A 389 -21.08 20.55 11.90
CA HIS A 389 -21.87 19.34 12.15
C HIS A 389 -23.17 19.59 12.94
N ALA A 390 -23.48 20.84 13.31
CA ALA A 390 -24.67 21.17 14.09
C ALA A 390 -25.78 21.89 13.27
N GLY A 391 -25.52 22.14 11.99
CA GLY A 391 -26.45 22.74 11.05
C GLY A 391 -27.31 21.71 10.31
N PRO A 392 -28.27 22.18 9.48
CA PRO A 392 -29.13 21.31 8.68
C PRO A 392 -28.38 20.57 7.55
N THR A 393 -27.22 21.04 7.12
CA THR A 393 -26.42 20.42 6.06
C THR A 393 -25.62 19.25 6.62
N ASN A 394 -25.86 18.05 6.09
CA ASN A 394 -25.00 16.91 6.38
C ASN A 394 -23.62 17.13 5.73
N ASN A 395 -22.59 17.35 6.55
CA ASN A 395 -21.20 17.46 6.12
C ASN A 395 -20.35 16.23 6.47
N MET A 396 -20.98 15.15 6.92
CA MET A 396 -20.26 13.91 7.24
C MET A 396 -19.83 13.20 5.95
N PRO A 397 -18.56 12.80 5.83
CA PRO A 397 -18.07 12.07 4.66
C PRO A 397 -18.53 10.61 4.68
N ASP A 398 -18.92 10.09 3.52
CA ASP A 398 -19.13 8.66 3.28
C ASP A 398 -17.81 7.95 2.91
N GLY A 399 -16.78 8.72 2.55
CA GLY A 399 -15.44 8.22 2.27
C GLY A 399 -14.49 9.31 1.78
N TYR A 400 -13.28 8.90 1.39
CA TYR A 400 -12.24 9.76 0.85
C TYR A 400 -11.80 9.26 -0.52
N ASN A 401 -11.57 10.18 -1.46
CA ASN A 401 -11.07 9.83 -2.78
C ASN A 401 -9.55 9.54 -2.74
N LYS A 402 -8.98 9.15 -3.88
CA LYS A 402 -7.54 8.85 -4.03
C LYS A 402 -6.60 10.02 -3.69
N ASP A 403 -7.11 11.25 -3.75
CA ASP A 403 -6.38 12.48 -3.48
C ASP A 403 -6.55 12.94 -2.01
N GLY A 404 -7.24 12.14 -1.18
CA GLY A 404 -7.53 12.44 0.22
C GLY A 404 -8.72 13.39 0.44
N HIS A 405 -9.45 13.77 -0.60
CA HIS A 405 -10.63 14.63 -0.47
C HIS A 405 -11.85 13.84 -0.01
N ALA A 406 -12.50 14.36 1.03
CA ALA A 406 -13.76 13.86 1.56
C ALA A 406 -14.89 13.93 0.49
N TYR A 407 -15.70 12.88 0.39
CA TYR A 407 -16.87 12.84 -0.49
C TYR A 407 -18.12 12.30 0.22
N GLN A 408 -19.28 12.62 -0.34
CA GLN A 408 -20.56 12.02 -0.02
C GLN A 408 -21.09 11.25 -1.22
N GLU A 409 -21.71 10.09 -0.97
CA GLU A 409 -22.42 9.33 -1.98
C GLU A 409 -23.85 9.87 -2.11
N LYS A 410 -24.05 10.81 -3.03
CA LYS A 410 -25.36 11.39 -3.30
C LYS A 410 -26.02 10.68 -4.47
N ARG A 411 -27.29 10.33 -4.30
CA ARG A 411 -28.14 9.87 -5.40
C ARG A 411 -28.53 11.09 -6.23
N ILE A 412 -28.34 11.02 -7.55
CA ILE A 412 -28.92 12.01 -8.46
C ILE A 412 -30.39 11.64 -8.62
N LEU A 413 -31.26 12.46 -8.04
CA LEU A 413 -32.71 12.29 -8.13
C LEU A 413 -33.25 13.20 -9.23
N PRO A 414 -34.35 12.82 -9.91
CA PRO A 414 -34.95 13.66 -10.94
C PRO A 414 -35.47 14.99 -10.35
N ASP A 415 -35.49 16.05 -11.14
CA ASP A 415 -35.83 17.41 -10.67
C ASP A 415 -37.24 17.50 -10.04
N ASN A 416 -38.17 16.64 -10.49
CA ASN A 416 -39.52 16.54 -9.96
C ASN A 416 -39.65 15.57 -8.77
N TYR A 417 -38.56 15.05 -8.20
CA TYR A 417 -38.58 14.00 -7.17
C TYR A 417 -39.52 14.33 -6.00
N ASN A 418 -39.53 15.57 -5.51
CA ASN A 418 -40.39 15.98 -4.39
C ASN A 418 -41.89 15.95 -4.74
N ALA A 419 -42.24 16.12 -6.02
CA ALA A 419 -43.62 16.10 -6.53
C ALA A 419 -44.11 14.69 -6.89
N LEU A 420 -43.21 13.70 -6.95
CA LEU A 420 -43.58 12.29 -7.16
C LEU A 420 -44.35 11.73 -5.95
N ASP A 421 -45.21 10.75 -6.21
CA ASP A 421 -45.83 9.97 -5.14
C ASP A 421 -44.80 9.07 -4.44
N TYR A 422 -45.19 8.44 -3.32
CA TYR A 422 -44.25 7.63 -2.53
C TYR A 422 -43.75 6.37 -3.25
N ILE A 423 -44.57 5.77 -4.13
CA ILE A 423 -44.18 4.58 -4.89
C ILE A 423 -43.16 4.97 -5.96
N ASP A 424 -43.41 6.06 -6.67
CA ASP A 424 -42.51 6.60 -7.69
C ASP A 424 -41.21 7.14 -7.09
N LYS A 425 -41.26 7.76 -5.90
CA LYS A 425 -40.05 8.13 -5.13
C LYS A 425 -39.19 6.91 -4.80
N LEU A 426 -39.82 5.80 -4.40
CA LEU A 426 -39.10 4.57 -4.08
C LEU A 426 -38.48 3.94 -5.33
N ALA A 427 -39.20 3.95 -6.46
CA ALA A 427 -38.68 3.49 -7.75
C ALA A 427 -37.47 4.35 -8.19
N ALA A 428 -37.62 5.68 -8.16
CA ALA A 428 -36.53 6.62 -8.47
C ALA A 428 -35.32 6.43 -7.54
N LEU A 429 -35.53 6.19 -6.25
CA LEU A 429 -34.44 5.89 -5.31
C LEU A 429 -33.72 4.59 -5.66
N ARG A 430 -34.45 3.54 -6.05
CA ARG A 430 -33.86 2.23 -6.41
C ARG A 430 -33.07 2.31 -7.71
N GLU A 431 -33.58 3.06 -8.69
CA GLU A 431 -32.97 3.20 -10.01
C GLU A 431 -31.83 4.23 -10.03
N SER A 432 -31.83 5.19 -9.12
CA SER A 432 -30.77 6.21 -9.04
C SER A 432 -29.40 5.60 -8.74
N VAL A 433 -28.41 6.03 -9.49
CA VAL A 433 -27.00 5.70 -9.24
C VAL A 433 -26.47 6.65 -8.17
N LYS A 434 -25.77 6.09 -7.17
CA LYS A 434 -25.00 6.89 -6.22
C LYS A 434 -23.77 7.45 -6.93
N THR A 435 -23.57 8.76 -6.80
CA THR A 435 -22.39 9.46 -7.32
C THR A 435 -21.57 10.02 -6.17
N LYS A 436 -20.24 9.97 -6.31
CA LYS A 436 -19.34 10.56 -5.33
C LYS A 436 -19.26 12.07 -5.58
N VAL A 437 -19.82 12.85 -4.66
CA VAL A 437 -19.79 14.32 -4.69
C VAL A 437 -18.80 14.79 -3.64
N LEU A 438 -17.78 15.53 -4.04
CA LEU A 438 -16.79 16.07 -3.12
C LEU A 438 -17.45 17.04 -2.12
N ILE A 439 -17.10 16.92 -0.84
CA ILE A 439 -17.48 17.90 0.17
C ILE A 439 -16.57 19.12 -0.05
N THR A 440 -17.15 20.20 -0.57
CA THR A 440 -16.42 21.44 -0.84
C THR A 440 -16.29 22.29 0.42
N GLU A 441 -15.27 23.16 0.49
CA GLU A 441 -15.17 24.17 1.56
C GLU A 441 -16.43 25.03 1.67
N LYS A 442 -17.05 25.37 0.53
CA LYS A 442 -18.34 26.07 0.52
C LYS A 442 -19.44 25.29 1.24
N GLN A 443 -19.47 23.96 1.11
CA GLN A 443 -20.45 23.10 1.79
C GLN A 443 -20.18 23.04 3.30
N LYS A 444 -18.92 22.90 3.71
CA LYS A 444 -18.52 22.90 5.14
C LYS A 444 -18.94 24.18 5.88
N HIS A 445 -19.00 25.28 5.15
CA HIS A 445 -19.34 26.61 5.64
C HIS A 445 -20.78 27.03 5.37
N PHE A 446 -21.61 26.14 4.80
CA PHE A 446 -22.96 26.49 4.36
C PHE A 446 -23.86 26.95 5.51
N ASP A 447 -23.76 26.28 6.66
CA ASP A 447 -24.61 26.53 7.84
C ASP A 447 -24.00 27.55 8.81
N MET A 448 -22.95 28.28 8.41
CA MET A 448 -22.23 29.18 9.32
C MET A 448 -23.14 30.26 9.92
N ASP A 449 -24.07 30.81 9.13
CA ASP A 449 -25.00 31.86 9.55
C ASP A 449 -26.18 31.30 10.38
N ASP A 450 -26.50 30.00 10.22
CA ASP A 450 -27.57 29.30 10.94
C ASP A 450 -27.12 28.87 12.34
N VAL A 451 -25.84 28.49 12.47
CA VAL A 451 -25.21 28.10 13.74
C VAL A 451 -23.95 28.93 14.01
N PRO A 452 -24.09 30.26 14.19
CA PRO A 452 -22.95 31.17 14.29
C PRO A 452 -22.11 30.96 15.56
N HIS A 453 -22.68 30.40 16.63
CA HIS A 453 -22.01 30.25 17.93
C HIS A 453 -22.62 29.13 18.79
N PRO A 454 -21.91 28.63 19.82
CA PRO A 454 -22.37 27.49 20.64
C PRO A 454 -23.59 27.76 21.54
N TRP A 455 -23.89 29.01 21.87
CA TRP A 455 -24.93 29.37 22.88
C TRP A 455 -26.25 29.88 22.30
N LEU A 456 -26.72 29.35 21.17
CA LEU A 456 -27.94 29.85 20.49
C LEU A 456 -29.22 29.80 21.33
N GLN A 457 -29.28 28.90 22.29
CA GLN A 457 -30.46 28.68 23.14
C GLN A 457 -30.28 29.25 24.55
N ASP A 458 -29.23 30.04 24.78
CA ASP A 458 -29.02 30.67 26.07
C ASP A 458 -29.98 31.88 26.23
N ASN A 459 -30.81 31.84 27.27
CA ASN A 459 -31.79 32.89 27.56
C ASN A 459 -31.13 34.27 27.81
N ARG A 460 -29.89 34.32 28.31
CA ARG A 460 -29.14 35.57 28.52
C ARG A 460 -28.67 36.16 27.19
N MET A 461 -28.39 35.31 26.20
CA MET A 461 -28.12 35.77 24.83
C MET A 461 -29.40 36.26 24.16
N ALA A 462 -30.48 35.48 24.25
CA ALA A 462 -31.77 35.84 23.67
C ALA A 462 -32.36 37.13 24.25
N SER A 463 -32.14 37.39 25.55
CA SER A 463 -32.54 38.64 26.23
C SER A 463 -31.57 39.80 26.03
N GLY A 464 -30.44 39.57 25.35
CA GLY A 464 -29.43 40.59 25.08
C GLY A 464 -28.61 41.02 26.31
N VAL A 465 -28.68 40.28 27.42
CA VAL A 465 -27.83 40.50 28.61
C VAL A 465 -26.37 40.18 28.29
N GLU A 466 -26.15 39.13 27.51
CA GLU A 466 -24.84 38.75 27.00
C GLU A 466 -24.74 39.03 25.50
N VAL A 467 -23.51 39.15 25.01
CA VAL A 467 -23.19 39.17 23.58
C VAL A 467 -22.12 38.13 23.31
N VAL A 468 -22.24 37.44 22.17
CA VAL A 468 -21.20 36.53 21.71
C VAL A 468 -20.25 37.25 20.77
N ALA A 469 -18.96 37.08 21.01
CA ALA A 469 -17.92 37.46 20.08
C ALA A 469 -17.02 36.26 19.76
N MET A 470 -16.35 36.29 18.62
CA MET A 470 -15.29 35.34 18.27
C MET A 470 -13.98 36.12 18.19
N LEU A 471 -12.93 35.58 18.83
CA LEU A 471 -11.58 36.10 18.68
C LEU A 471 -11.10 35.83 17.25
N ASP A 472 -10.42 36.79 16.63
CA ASP A 472 -9.94 36.67 15.24
C ASP A 472 -9.22 35.34 15.02
N PRO A 473 -9.81 34.41 14.26
CA PRO A 473 -9.33 33.03 14.26
C PRO A 473 -7.97 32.87 13.57
N VAL A 474 -7.51 33.88 12.84
CA VAL A 474 -6.23 33.86 12.11
C VAL A 474 -5.15 34.73 12.74
N CYS A 475 -5.44 35.47 13.82
CA CYS A 475 -4.47 36.35 14.45
C CYS A 475 -3.42 35.58 15.27
N GLN A 476 -2.30 36.24 15.59
CA GLN A 476 -1.21 35.62 16.34
C GLN A 476 -1.65 35.17 17.73
N LEU A 477 -2.48 35.95 18.44
CA LEU A 477 -2.98 35.55 19.75
C LEU A 477 -3.74 34.22 19.68
N THR A 478 -4.59 34.01 18.68
CA THR A 478 -5.32 32.74 18.53
C THR A 478 -4.39 31.56 18.27
N ARG A 479 -3.28 31.76 17.53
CA ARG A 479 -2.24 30.74 17.34
C ARG A 479 -1.55 30.39 18.65
N ASP A 480 -1.13 31.40 19.42
CA ASP A 480 -0.48 31.20 20.72
C ASP A 480 -1.43 30.48 21.71
N LEU A 481 -2.71 30.86 21.73
CA LEU A 481 -3.72 30.20 22.57
C LEU A 481 -4.00 28.77 22.11
N ALA A 482 -3.92 28.47 20.82
CA ALA A 482 -4.02 27.10 20.32
C ALA A 482 -2.84 26.25 20.79
N GLU A 483 -1.61 26.77 20.73
CA GLU A 483 -0.43 26.08 21.24
C GLU A 483 -0.54 25.78 22.74
N LEU A 484 -0.98 26.75 23.54
CA LEU A 484 -1.25 26.56 24.97
C LEU A 484 -2.33 25.51 25.22
N HIS A 485 -3.42 25.52 24.44
CA HIS A 485 -4.47 24.50 24.52
C HIS A 485 -3.93 23.10 24.22
N TYR A 486 -3.12 22.95 23.17
CA TYR A 486 -2.49 21.67 22.82
C TYR A 486 -1.44 21.21 23.84
N ALA A 487 -0.82 22.15 24.56
CA ALA A 487 0.05 21.85 25.70
C ALA A 487 -0.72 21.46 26.98
N GLY A 488 -2.05 21.58 26.99
CA GLY A 488 -2.92 21.22 28.11
C GLY A 488 -3.14 22.35 29.13
N GLU A 489 -2.81 23.59 28.78
CA GLU A 489 -3.02 24.76 29.65
C GLU A 489 -4.50 25.18 29.72
N ASP A 490 -4.91 25.79 30.85
CA ASP A 490 -6.28 26.28 31.04
C ASP A 490 -6.50 27.64 30.36
N VAL A 491 -6.63 27.60 29.04
CA VAL A 491 -6.84 28.78 28.17
C VAL A 491 -8.10 29.56 28.55
N ALA A 492 -9.16 28.89 29.01
CA ALA A 492 -10.38 29.57 29.42
C ALA A 492 -10.17 30.39 30.70
N SER A 493 -9.47 29.85 31.70
CA SER A 493 -9.09 30.63 32.89
C SER A 493 -8.20 31.82 32.54
N LEU A 494 -7.27 31.66 31.58
CA LEU A 494 -6.45 32.78 31.09
C LEU A 494 -7.31 33.89 30.48
N LEU A 495 -8.23 33.55 29.58
CA LEU A 495 -9.16 34.49 28.93
C LEU A 495 -10.07 35.17 29.96
N MET A 496 -10.64 34.43 30.91
CA MET A 496 -11.57 34.96 31.92
C MET A 496 -10.88 35.80 33.02
N SER A 497 -9.56 35.66 33.20
CA SER A 497 -8.83 36.36 34.28
C SER A 497 -8.72 37.88 34.09
N ASP A 498 -8.93 38.37 32.87
CA ASP A 498 -8.69 39.76 32.45
C ASP A 498 -7.27 40.28 32.80
N LYS A 499 -6.31 39.39 33.10
CA LYS A 499 -4.94 39.76 33.48
C LYS A 499 -3.98 39.76 32.30
N TYR A 500 -4.16 38.83 31.39
CA TYR A 500 -3.14 38.52 30.37
C TYR A 500 -3.52 38.96 28.96
N ILE A 501 -4.81 39.12 28.66
CA ILE A 501 -5.29 39.32 27.29
C ILE A 501 -6.12 40.59 27.23
N LYS A 502 -5.79 41.46 26.28
CA LYS A 502 -6.56 42.66 25.95
C LYS A 502 -7.39 42.37 24.71
N ILE A 503 -8.71 42.40 24.89
CA ILE A 503 -9.67 42.23 23.80
C ILE A 503 -9.98 43.61 23.21
N ASN A 504 -9.90 43.73 21.89
CA ASN A 504 -10.30 44.93 21.17
C ASN A 504 -11.82 44.94 20.97
N ASN A 505 -12.43 46.12 20.96
CA ASN A 505 -13.86 46.28 20.68
C ASN A 505 -14.15 46.63 19.21
N LYS A 506 -13.11 46.73 18.37
CA LYS A 506 -13.25 47.02 16.95
C LYS A 506 -13.68 45.74 16.20
N PRO A 507 -14.86 45.74 15.53
CA PRO A 507 -15.25 44.63 14.67
C PRO A 507 -14.27 44.46 13.52
N LEU A 508 -13.93 43.21 13.21
CA LEU A 508 -13.18 42.83 12.03
C LEU A 508 -14.12 42.34 10.93
N ASN A 509 -13.81 42.67 9.68
CA ASN A 509 -14.54 42.18 8.51
C ASN A 509 -13.87 40.89 8.00
N ARG A 510 -14.28 39.73 8.53
CA ARG A 510 -13.80 38.40 8.16
C ARG A 510 -14.90 37.62 7.44
N LYS A 511 -14.53 36.62 6.64
CA LYS A 511 -15.47 35.66 6.00
C LYS A 511 -15.98 34.62 7.01
N LEU A 512 -16.67 35.10 8.05
CA LEU A 512 -17.20 34.35 9.17
C LEU A 512 -18.70 34.65 9.32
N PRO A 513 -19.44 33.98 10.24
CA PRO A 513 -20.87 34.21 10.37
C PRO A 513 -21.21 35.69 10.54
N LYS A 514 -22.16 36.19 9.73
CA LYS A 514 -22.45 37.63 9.63
C LYS A 514 -23.05 38.22 10.91
N SER A 515 -23.74 37.39 11.69
CA SER A 515 -24.34 37.77 12.95
C SER A 515 -23.35 37.80 14.12
N LEU A 516 -22.13 37.29 13.90
CA LEU A 516 -21.14 37.14 14.95
C LEU A 516 -20.15 38.31 14.97
N LEU A 517 -19.96 38.90 16.14
CA LEU A 517 -18.98 39.95 16.33
C LEU A 517 -17.56 39.34 16.33
N ILE A 518 -16.79 39.58 15.28
CA ILE A 518 -15.39 39.14 15.20
C ILE A 518 -14.50 40.26 15.73
N ILE A 519 -13.63 39.95 16.69
CA ILE A 519 -12.79 40.94 17.36
C ILE A 519 -11.33 40.52 17.41
N ASP A 520 -10.46 41.52 17.34
CA ASP A 520 -9.03 41.32 17.55
C ASP A 520 -8.69 41.20 19.04
N GLY A 521 -7.54 40.60 19.34
CA GLY A 521 -7.01 40.53 20.70
C GLY A 521 -5.50 40.44 20.69
N MET A 522 -4.89 40.88 21.78
CA MET A 522 -3.44 40.84 21.96
C MET A 522 -3.09 40.50 23.40
N TRP A 523 -1.91 39.95 23.61
CA TRP A 523 -1.31 39.86 24.95
C TRP A 523 -1.21 41.25 25.56
N LYS A 524 -1.63 41.40 26.82
CA LYS A 524 -1.28 42.56 27.63
C LYS A 524 0.23 42.50 27.80
N LEU A 525 0.94 43.52 27.32
CA LEU A 525 2.35 43.71 27.65
C LEU A 525 2.42 43.79 29.18
N THR A 526 2.86 42.71 29.83
CA THR A 526 3.25 42.79 31.22
C THR A 526 4.47 43.69 31.23
N GLY A 527 4.34 44.91 31.76
CA GLY A 527 5.50 45.76 32.00
C GLY A 527 6.52 44.93 32.77
N GLY A 528 7.73 44.84 32.22
CA GLY A 528 8.88 44.29 32.94
C GLY A 528 9.22 45.09 34.18
#